data_AF-A0A842Q3A2-F1
#
_entry.id   AF-A0A842Q3A2-F1
#
_cell.length_a   1.000
_cell.length_b   1.000
_cell.length_c   1.000
_cell.angle_alpha   90.00
_cell.angle_beta   90.00
_cell.angle_gamma   90.00
#
_symmetry.space_group_name_H-M   'P 1'
#
loop_
_entity.id
_entity.type
_entity.pdbx_description
1 polymer ?
#
loop_
_entity_poly.entity_id
_entity_poly.type
_entity_poly.pdbx_seq_one_letter_code
_entity_poly.pdbx_strand_id
1 'polypeptide(L)'
;QAEVKDIIHTFIEDIGLSDFVFEINMEKTENISETWRSIRFAEAAEIHLKWLKTKANDYAEDVKHMLIEGNKIPAIEYIRAQKLRNELRYELLKLLKKVDVIVVPTTIITAPTFDDLEVSNIDGKLIKIREALLRNTIVFNITGLPSVSIPVGLSKDGMPVGVQIVGSPFKEEKILSLAYKYECVNNSLEKFVPPLH
;
A
#
# COMPACT_ATOMS: atom_id res chain seq x y z
N GLN A 1 -1.56 -13.09 -4.41
CA GLN A 1 -2.39 -14.24 -4.81
C GLN A 1 -2.73 -14.09 -6.29
N ALA A 2 -2.84 -15.20 -7.03
CA ALA A 2 -3.19 -15.17 -8.46
C ALA A 2 -4.57 -14.53 -8.69
N GLU A 3 -5.54 -14.87 -7.85
CA GLU A 3 -6.89 -14.33 -7.93
C GLU A 3 -6.98 -12.80 -7.81
N VAL A 4 -6.19 -12.19 -6.92
CA VAL A 4 -6.11 -10.72 -6.83
C VAL A 4 -5.65 -10.13 -8.16
N LYS A 5 -4.66 -10.76 -8.83
CA LYS A 5 -4.18 -10.32 -10.14
C LYS A 5 -5.28 -10.42 -11.19
N ASP A 6 -6.02 -11.53 -11.22
CA ASP A 6 -7.11 -11.75 -12.17
C ASP A 6 -8.22 -10.69 -12.01
N ILE A 7 -8.59 -10.38 -10.76
CA ILE A 7 -9.59 -9.33 -10.47
C ILE A 7 -9.11 -7.94 -10.92
N ILE A 8 -7.82 -7.62 -10.78
CA ILE A 8 -7.28 -6.36 -11.28
C ILE A 8 -7.30 -6.32 -12.82
N HIS A 9 -7.11 -7.45 -13.51
CA HIS A 9 -7.27 -7.50 -14.96
C HIS A 9 -8.72 -7.23 -15.38
N THR A 10 -9.71 -7.81 -14.70
CA THR A 10 -11.13 -7.49 -14.94
C THR A 10 -11.42 -6.01 -14.69
N PHE A 11 -10.88 -5.41 -13.63
CA PHE A 11 -11.01 -3.97 -13.39
C PHE A 11 -10.52 -3.13 -14.58
N ILE A 12 -9.36 -3.48 -15.17
CA ILE A 12 -8.79 -2.77 -16.32
C ILE A 12 -9.70 -2.89 -17.56
N GLU A 13 -10.32 -4.04 -17.76
CA GLU A 13 -11.28 -4.26 -18.85
C GLU A 13 -12.57 -3.43 -18.63
N ASP A 14 -13.11 -3.44 -17.41
CA ASP A 14 -14.36 -2.75 -17.04
C ASP A 14 -14.27 -1.22 -17.20
N ILE A 15 -13.10 -0.61 -16.95
CA ILE A 15 -12.91 0.84 -17.13
C ILE A 15 -12.91 1.24 -18.62
N GLY A 16 -12.84 0.29 -19.55
CA GLY A 16 -12.86 0.54 -21.00
C GLY A 16 -11.64 1.33 -21.48
N LEU A 17 -10.51 1.23 -20.76
CA LEU A 17 -9.27 1.94 -21.05
C LEU A 17 -8.11 0.98 -21.38
N SER A 18 -8.40 -0.28 -21.73
CA SER A 18 -7.38 -1.31 -22.00
C SER A 18 -6.33 -0.86 -23.02
N ASP A 19 -6.72 -0.09 -24.04
CA ASP A 19 -5.81 0.45 -25.07
C ASP A 19 -4.83 1.52 -24.54
N PHE A 20 -5.07 2.03 -23.34
CA PHE A 20 -4.28 3.07 -22.67
C PHE A 20 -3.61 2.57 -21.38
N VAL A 21 -3.60 1.25 -21.16
CA VAL A 21 -2.89 0.65 -20.02
C VAL A 21 -1.51 0.20 -20.45
N PHE A 22 -0.52 0.65 -19.70
CA PHE A 22 0.88 0.28 -19.89
C PHE A 22 1.38 -0.41 -18.63
N GLU A 23 1.98 -1.59 -18.79
CA GLU A 23 2.70 -2.22 -17.69
C GLU A 23 3.96 -1.41 -17.39
N ILE A 24 4.17 -1.08 -16.11
CA ILE A 24 5.31 -0.28 -15.67
C ILE A 24 6.06 -1.05 -14.60
N ASN A 25 7.37 -1.14 -14.77
CA ASN A 25 8.26 -1.60 -13.72
C ASN A 25 8.63 -0.42 -12.81
N MET A 26 8.30 -0.52 -11.52
CA MET A 26 8.71 0.47 -10.53
C MET A 26 10.12 0.15 -10.03
N GLU A 27 11.11 0.78 -10.66
CA GLU A 27 12.51 0.68 -10.26
C GLU A 27 12.71 1.12 -8.79
N LYS A 28 13.74 0.56 -8.13
CA LYS A 28 14.17 0.93 -6.77
C LYS A 28 13.14 0.67 -5.66
N THR A 29 12.24 -0.28 -5.88
CA THR A 29 11.22 -0.67 -4.87
C THR A 29 11.61 -1.91 -4.06
N GLU A 30 12.76 -2.52 -4.34
CA GLU A 30 13.19 -3.79 -3.74
C GLU A 30 13.34 -3.67 -2.21
N ASN A 31 13.92 -2.56 -1.74
CA ASN A 31 14.21 -2.32 -0.32
C ASN A 31 13.20 -1.35 0.33
N ILE A 32 12.00 -1.23 -0.25
CA ILE A 32 11.05 -0.21 0.20
C ILE A 32 10.54 -0.46 1.64
N SER A 33 10.35 -1.72 2.00
CA SER A 33 9.90 -2.11 3.34
C SER A 33 10.91 -1.70 4.42
N GLU A 34 12.20 -1.96 4.18
CA GLU A 34 13.28 -1.57 5.08
C GLU A 34 13.42 -0.06 5.16
N THR A 35 13.39 0.62 4.02
CA THR A 35 13.49 2.08 3.94
C THR A 35 12.36 2.78 4.70
N TRP A 36 11.13 2.31 4.51
CA TRP A 36 9.98 2.79 5.27
C TRP A 36 10.07 2.46 6.76
N ARG A 37 10.53 1.25 7.11
CA ARG A 37 10.76 0.85 8.50
C ARG A 37 11.73 1.81 9.18
N SER A 38 12.90 2.08 8.61
CA SER A 38 13.92 2.92 9.23
C SER A 38 13.42 4.35 9.49
N ILE A 39 12.69 4.95 8.53
CA ILE A 39 12.11 6.29 8.69
C ILE A 39 11.01 6.26 9.75
N ARG A 40 10.00 5.40 9.58
CA ARG A 40 8.83 5.37 10.45
C ARG A 40 9.19 5.04 11.89
N PHE A 41 10.08 4.05 12.11
CA PHE A 41 10.45 3.64 13.46
C PHE A 41 11.25 4.72 14.17
N ALA A 42 12.24 5.32 13.51
CA ALA A 42 13.04 6.39 14.10
C ALA A 42 12.18 7.61 14.47
N GLU A 43 11.31 8.05 13.56
CA GLU A 43 10.43 9.21 13.80
C GLU A 43 9.37 8.92 14.87
N ALA A 44 8.77 7.72 14.87
CA ALA A 44 7.84 7.32 15.93
C ALA A 44 8.54 7.23 17.30
N ALA A 45 9.75 6.66 17.35
CA ALA A 45 10.50 6.56 18.60
C ALA A 45 10.83 7.94 19.18
N GLU A 46 11.23 8.90 18.35
CA GLU A 46 11.49 10.28 18.78
C GLU A 46 10.23 10.93 19.37
N ILE A 47 9.10 10.88 18.65
CA ILE A 47 7.83 11.45 19.12
C ILE A 47 7.38 10.82 20.45
N HIS A 48 7.59 9.52 20.61
CA HIS A 48 7.11 8.77 21.76
C HIS A 48 8.15 8.62 22.88
N LEU A 49 9.36 9.18 22.76
CA LEU A 49 10.48 8.93 23.66
C LEU A 49 10.16 9.23 25.12
N LYS A 50 9.41 10.31 25.38
CA LYS A 50 8.96 10.67 26.72
C LYS A 50 8.03 9.61 27.31
N TRP A 51 7.00 9.20 26.56
CA TRP A 51 6.04 8.21 27.04
C TRP A 51 6.64 6.82 27.15
N LEU A 52 7.59 6.47 26.29
CA LEU A 52 8.33 5.22 26.42
C LEU A 52 9.11 5.15 27.74
N LYS A 53 9.57 6.29 28.28
CA LYS A 53 10.25 6.35 29.58
C LYS A 53 9.29 6.37 30.77
N THR A 54 8.15 7.05 30.65
CA THR A 54 7.24 7.29 31.79
C THR A 54 6.02 6.37 31.84
N LYS A 55 5.65 5.78 30.70
CA LYS A 55 4.38 5.07 30.46
C LYS A 55 4.57 3.85 29.54
N ALA A 56 5.71 3.17 29.66
CA ALA A 56 6.06 2.06 28.77
C ALA A 56 5.03 0.92 28.77
N ASN A 57 4.34 0.70 29.90
CA ASN A 57 3.37 -0.38 30.08
C ASN A 57 1.97 -0.05 29.55
N ASP A 58 1.74 1.19 29.07
CA ASP A 58 0.49 1.57 28.43
C ASP A 58 0.44 1.14 26.95
N TYR A 59 1.58 0.72 26.38
CA TYR A 59 1.68 0.22 25.01
C TYR A 59 1.45 -1.28 24.95
N ALA A 60 0.76 -1.72 23.88
CA ALA A 60 0.81 -3.12 23.46
C ALA A 60 2.26 -3.54 23.16
N GLU A 61 2.56 -4.82 23.38
CA GLU A 61 3.94 -5.33 23.36
C GLU A 61 4.62 -5.13 21.99
N ASP A 62 3.88 -5.30 20.90
CA ASP A 62 4.38 -5.12 19.54
C ASP A 62 4.73 -3.66 19.22
N VAL A 63 3.89 -2.71 19.68
CA VAL A 63 4.13 -1.26 19.56
C VAL A 63 5.31 -0.84 20.43
N LYS A 64 5.38 -1.32 21.67
CA LYS A 64 6.49 -1.06 22.59
C LYS A 64 7.81 -1.54 22.00
N HIS A 65 7.85 -2.77 21.50
CA HIS A 65 9.03 -3.34 20.84
C HIS A 65 9.43 -2.50 19.62
N MET A 66 8.48 -2.12 18.76
CA MET A 66 8.72 -1.26 17.61
C MET A 66 9.35 0.10 18.01
N LEU A 67 8.86 0.75 19.06
CA LEU A 67 9.40 2.03 19.54
C LEU A 67 10.82 1.87 20.11
N ILE A 68 11.08 0.81 20.86
CA ILE A 68 12.41 0.49 21.38
C ILE A 68 13.40 0.26 20.24
N GLU A 69 13.00 -0.49 19.22
CA GLU A 69 13.83 -0.72 18.03
C GLU A 69 14.06 0.57 17.22
N GLY A 70 13.06 1.45 17.12
CA GLY A 70 13.20 2.76 16.50
C GLY A 70 14.24 3.65 17.17
N ASN A 71 14.33 3.59 18.50
CA ASN A 71 15.33 4.33 19.27
C ASN A 71 16.77 3.82 19.04
N LYS A 72 16.94 2.65 18.39
CA LYS A 72 18.25 2.07 18.05
C LYS A 72 18.67 2.32 16.61
N ILE A 73 17.82 2.93 15.78
CA ILE A 73 18.12 3.18 14.36
C ILE A 73 19.29 4.20 14.27
N PRO A 74 20.42 3.85 13.64
CA PRO A 74 21.53 4.78 13.49
C PRO A 74 21.16 5.95 12.57
N ALA A 75 21.66 7.14 12.88
CA ALA A 75 21.44 8.33 12.03
C ALA A 75 21.85 8.10 10.57
N ILE A 76 22.91 7.32 10.31
CA ILE A 76 23.35 6.99 8.95
C ILE A 76 22.30 6.16 8.20
N GLU A 77 21.62 5.24 8.88
CA GLU A 77 20.55 4.43 8.29
C GLU A 77 19.33 5.30 7.95
N TYR A 78 18.92 6.16 8.89
CA TYR A 78 17.87 7.15 8.64
C TYR A 78 18.20 8.05 7.44
N ILE A 79 19.41 8.60 7.38
CA ILE A 79 19.85 9.46 6.25
C ILE A 79 19.84 8.69 4.92
N ARG A 80 20.28 7.43 4.90
CA ARG A 80 20.22 6.58 3.69
C ARG A 80 18.78 6.33 3.25
N ALA A 81 17.90 6.04 4.19
CA ALA A 81 16.48 5.85 3.92
C ALA A 81 15.83 7.12 3.35
N GLN A 82 16.13 8.30 3.90
CA GLN A 82 15.65 9.57 3.37
C GLN A 82 16.14 9.85 1.94
N LYS A 83 17.38 9.45 1.60
CA LYS A 83 17.90 9.55 0.23
C LYS A 83 17.13 8.65 -0.72
N LEU A 84 16.93 7.37 -0.36
CA LEU A 84 16.19 6.44 -1.22
C LEU A 84 14.73 6.88 -1.40
N ARG A 85 14.08 7.41 -0.36
CA ARG A 85 12.75 8.04 -0.48
C ARG A 85 12.73 9.12 -1.56
N ASN A 86 13.71 10.01 -1.56
CA ASN A 86 13.78 11.11 -2.51
C ASN A 86 14.01 10.61 -3.95
N GLU A 87 14.87 9.61 -4.11
CA GLU A 87 15.11 8.97 -5.41
C GLU A 87 13.84 8.29 -5.95
N LEU A 88 13.14 7.52 -5.12
CA LEU A 88 11.90 6.87 -5.50
C LEU A 88 10.80 7.88 -5.84
N ARG A 89 10.65 8.94 -5.02
CA ARG A 89 9.70 10.02 -5.31
C ARG A 89 10.02 10.67 -6.65
N TYR A 90 11.30 10.90 -6.97
CA TYR A 90 11.70 11.46 -8.24
C TYR A 90 11.31 10.58 -9.43
N GLU A 91 11.58 9.27 -9.37
CA GLU A 91 11.21 8.35 -10.47
C GLU A 91 9.69 8.22 -10.64
N LEU A 92 8.92 8.13 -9.54
CA LEU A 92 7.46 8.10 -9.63
C LEU A 92 6.88 9.41 -10.19
N LEU A 93 7.42 10.57 -9.82
CA LEU A 93 7.00 11.85 -10.39
C LEU A 93 7.36 11.96 -11.88
N LYS A 94 8.49 11.40 -12.30
CA LYS A 94 8.87 11.33 -13.72
C LYS A 94 7.93 10.41 -14.51
N LEU A 95 7.51 9.30 -13.90
CA LEU A 95 6.54 8.39 -14.47
C LEU A 95 5.16 9.05 -14.63
N LEU A 96 4.68 9.74 -13.59
CA LEU A 96 3.40 10.46 -13.58
C LEU A 96 3.35 11.68 -14.53
N LYS A 97 4.47 12.05 -15.16
CA LYS A 97 4.47 12.98 -16.31
C LYS A 97 4.07 12.31 -17.62
N LYS A 98 4.15 10.98 -17.69
CA LYS A 98 3.86 10.18 -18.90
C LYS A 98 2.51 9.48 -18.82
N VAL A 99 2.00 9.25 -17.62
CA VAL A 99 0.71 8.60 -17.38
C VAL A 99 -0.16 9.47 -16.48
N ASP A 100 -1.47 9.31 -16.64
CA ASP A 100 -2.45 10.08 -15.89
C ASP A 100 -2.58 9.67 -14.44
N VAL A 101 -2.50 8.35 -14.20
CA VAL A 101 -2.57 7.68 -12.90
C VAL A 101 -1.76 6.39 -12.93
N ILE A 102 -1.38 5.88 -11.77
CA ILE A 102 -0.84 4.54 -11.59
C ILE A 102 -1.91 3.70 -10.88
N VAL A 103 -2.09 2.46 -11.32
CA VAL A 103 -3.06 1.53 -10.74
C VAL A 103 -2.32 0.28 -10.26
N VAL A 104 -2.55 -0.11 -9.01
CA VAL A 104 -2.03 -1.35 -8.43
C VAL A 104 -3.08 -1.97 -7.51
N PRO A 105 -3.11 -3.30 -7.28
CA PRO A 105 -3.90 -3.85 -6.18
C PRO A 105 -3.56 -3.14 -4.87
N THR A 106 -4.54 -2.80 -4.03
CA THR A 106 -4.27 -2.15 -2.74
C THR A 106 -3.43 -3.06 -1.84
N THR A 107 -3.85 -4.32 -1.73
CA THR A 107 -3.13 -5.41 -1.08
C THR A 107 -2.90 -6.53 -2.08
N ILE A 108 -1.79 -7.28 -1.96
CA ILE A 108 -1.53 -8.42 -2.86
C ILE A 108 -2.22 -9.71 -2.42
N ILE A 109 -2.98 -9.64 -1.33
CA ILE A 109 -3.78 -10.73 -0.74
C ILE A 109 -5.16 -10.20 -0.32
N THR A 110 -6.13 -11.09 -0.26
CA THR A 110 -7.41 -10.86 0.41
C THR A 110 -7.25 -10.76 1.93
N ALA A 111 -8.34 -10.46 2.64
CA ALA A 111 -8.35 -10.42 4.10
C ALA A 111 -7.83 -11.75 4.69
N PRO A 112 -6.71 -11.73 5.43
CA PRO A 112 -6.22 -12.93 6.12
C PRO A 112 -7.09 -13.22 7.36
N THR A 113 -7.04 -14.46 7.83
CA THR A 113 -7.59 -14.83 9.13
C THR A 113 -6.67 -14.35 10.26
N PHE A 114 -7.16 -14.36 11.50
CA PHE A 114 -6.36 -13.96 12.66
C PHE A 114 -5.16 -14.88 12.92
N ASP A 115 -5.24 -16.14 12.48
CA ASP A 115 -4.22 -17.16 12.69
C ASP A 115 -3.14 -17.19 11.60
N ASP A 116 -3.37 -16.47 10.49
CA ASP A 116 -2.41 -16.42 9.38
C ASP A 116 -1.18 -15.58 9.74
N LEU A 117 -0.01 -16.21 9.70
CA LEU A 117 1.28 -15.55 9.94
C LEU A 117 2.02 -15.23 8.63
N GLU A 118 1.85 -16.08 7.63
CA GLU A 118 2.53 -16.01 6.34
C GLU A 118 1.58 -16.37 5.20
N VAL A 119 1.91 -15.92 4.00
CA VAL A 119 1.19 -16.23 2.77
C VAL A 119 2.19 -16.48 1.65
N SER A 120 1.84 -17.38 0.73
CA SER A 120 2.63 -17.62 -0.47
C SER A 120 2.34 -16.55 -1.52
N ASN A 121 3.41 -15.94 -2.06
CA ASN A 121 3.29 -15.02 -3.19
C ASN A 121 3.09 -15.80 -4.52
N ILE A 122 3.00 -15.08 -5.65
CA ILE A 122 2.77 -15.69 -6.97
C ILE A 122 3.94 -16.62 -7.39
N ASP A 123 5.14 -16.35 -6.88
CA ASP A 123 6.35 -17.14 -7.15
C ASP A 123 6.55 -18.31 -6.16
N GLY A 124 5.57 -18.57 -5.27
CA GLY A 124 5.65 -19.64 -4.28
C GLY A 124 6.47 -19.32 -3.02
N LYS A 125 6.96 -18.08 -2.87
CA LYS A 125 7.73 -17.64 -1.71
C LYS A 125 6.81 -17.24 -0.57
N LEU A 126 7.07 -17.77 0.63
CA LEU A 126 6.42 -17.34 1.86
C LEU A 126 6.87 -15.93 2.26
N ILE A 127 5.89 -15.06 2.49
CA ILE A 127 6.08 -13.70 3.00
C ILE A 127 5.16 -13.48 4.20
N LYS A 128 5.58 -12.64 5.15
CA LYS A 128 4.77 -12.34 6.33
C LYS A 128 3.50 -11.59 5.92
N ILE A 129 2.38 -11.85 6.59
CA ILE A 129 1.10 -11.19 6.30
C ILE A 129 1.23 -9.66 6.33
N ARG A 130 1.92 -9.10 7.33
CA ARG A 130 2.15 -7.65 7.41
C ARG A 130 2.92 -7.11 6.21
N GLU A 131 3.90 -7.85 5.69
CA GLU A 131 4.63 -7.46 4.49
C GLU A 131 3.72 -7.51 3.26
N ALA A 132 2.93 -8.58 3.12
CA ALA A 132 1.97 -8.74 2.02
C ALA A 132 0.91 -7.63 1.99
N LEU A 133 0.35 -7.26 3.14
CA LEU A 133 -0.66 -6.20 3.25
C LEU A 133 -0.10 -4.80 2.96
N LEU A 134 1.17 -4.56 3.28
CA LEU A 134 1.77 -3.22 3.18
C LEU A 134 2.58 -3.00 1.89
N ARG A 135 2.87 -4.07 1.13
CA ARG A 135 3.79 -4.05 -0.02
C ARG A 135 3.54 -2.90 -1.00
N ASN A 136 2.29 -2.68 -1.38
CA ASN A 136 1.95 -1.69 -2.40
C ASN A 136 1.66 -0.30 -1.79
N THR A 137 1.09 -0.23 -0.59
CA THR A 137 0.70 1.04 0.04
C THR A 137 1.90 1.82 0.59
N ILE A 138 2.94 1.13 1.08
CA ILE A 138 4.15 1.78 1.60
C ILE A 138 4.80 2.70 0.55
N VAL A 139 4.86 2.28 -0.71
CA VAL A 139 5.48 3.02 -1.81
C VAL A 139 4.90 4.43 -1.91
N PHE A 140 3.58 4.58 -1.80
CA PHE A 140 2.91 5.87 -1.95
C PHE A 140 2.87 6.67 -0.63
N ASN A 141 2.84 5.98 0.52
CA ASN A 141 2.98 6.63 1.83
C ASN A 141 4.32 7.35 1.97
N ILE A 142 5.42 6.68 1.63
CA ILE A 142 6.76 7.25 1.77
C ILE A 142 7.05 8.28 0.69
N THR A 143 6.52 8.11 -0.51
CA THR A 143 6.69 9.10 -1.57
C THR A 143 5.73 10.26 -1.44
N GLY A 144 4.66 10.19 -0.65
CA GLY A 144 3.69 11.27 -0.46
C GLY A 144 2.90 11.58 -1.73
N LEU A 145 2.55 10.54 -2.51
CA LEU A 145 1.68 10.66 -3.67
C LEU A 145 0.22 10.41 -3.23
N PRO A 146 -0.74 11.21 -3.71
CA PRO A 146 -2.14 10.99 -3.38
C PRO A 146 -2.63 9.68 -3.98
N SER A 147 -3.35 8.89 -3.18
CA SER A 147 -3.97 7.66 -3.61
C SER A 147 -5.36 7.46 -3.03
N VAL A 148 -6.20 6.73 -3.75
CA VAL A 148 -7.52 6.26 -3.28
C VAL A 148 -7.61 4.76 -3.49
N SER A 149 -8.19 4.04 -2.53
CA SER A 149 -8.48 2.62 -2.64
C SER A 149 -9.99 2.42 -2.80
N ILE A 150 -10.41 1.69 -3.84
CA ILE A 150 -11.80 1.33 -4.09
C ILE A 150 -11.96 -0.18 -4.26
N PRO A 151 -13.10 -0.77 -3.89
CA PRO A 151 -13.37 -2.17 -4.17
C PRO A 151 -13.62 -2.40 -5.66
N VAL A 152 -13.05 -3.46 -6.21
CA VAL A 152 -13.15 -3.79 -7.65
C VAL A 152 -13.63 -5.21 -7.93
N GLY A 153 -13.61 -6.08 -6.93
CA GLY A 153 -14.11 -7.43 -7.08
C GLY A 153 -14.19 -8.17 -5.76
N LEU A 154 -14.72 -9.38 -5.83
CA LEU A 154 -14.75 -10.33 -4.73
C LEU A 154 -13.89 -11.53 -5.12
N SER A 155 -13.16 -12.07 -4.15
CA SER A 155 -12.57 -13.40 -4.30
C SER A 155 -13.64 -14.48 -4.36
N LYS A 156 -13.23 -15.71 -4.69
CA LYS A 156 -14.05 -16.93 -4.64
C LYS A 156 -14.70 -17.14 -3.28
N ASP A 157 -14.00 -16.74 -2.22
CA ASP A 157 -14.49 -16.83 -0.83
C ASP A 157 -15.31 -15.59 -0.42
N GLY A 158 -15.66 -14.72 -1.37
CA GLY A 158 -16.47 -13.52 -1.13
C GLY A 158 -15.73 -12.38 -0.44
N MET A 159 -14.39 -12.41 -0.38
CA MET A 159 -13.61 -11.34 0.25
C MET A 159 -13.39 -10.17 -0.72
N PRO A 160 -13.62 -8.91 -0.30
CA PRO A 160 -13.35 -7.75 -1.15
C PRO A 160 -11.88 -7.65 -1.57
N VAL A 161 -11.67 -7.34 -2.85
CA VAL A 161 -10.38 -6.99 -3.43
C VAL A 161 -10.42 -5.54 -3.87
N GLY A 162 -9.44 -4.78 -3.41
CA GLY A 162 -9.31 -3.36 -3.70
C GLY A 162 -8.24 -3.04 -4.73
N VAL A 163 -8.47 -1.99 -5.50
CA VAL A 163 -7.45 -1.34 -6.33
C VAL A 163 -7.11 0.03 -5.76
N GLN A 164 -5.84 0.36 -5.79
CA GLN A 164 -5.33 1.67 -5.44
C GLN A 164 -5.02 2.45 -6.71
N ILE A 165 -5.63 3.64 -6.84
CA ILE A 165 -5.42 4.59 -7.92
C ILE A 165 -4.56 5.74 -7.36
N VAL A 166 -3.41 5.97 -7.97
CA VAL A 166 -2.40 6.93 -7.51
C VAL A 166 -2.22 8.04 -8.53
N GLY A 167 -2.22 9.28 -8.06
CA GLY A 167 -2.13 10.48 -8.90
C GLY A 167 -0.85 11.27 -8.69
N SER A 168 -0.69 12.29 -9.53
CA SER A 168 0.29 13.37 -9.28
C SER A 168 -0.07 14.16 -8.02
N PRO A 169 0.90 14.80 -7.34
CA PRO A 169 0.61 15.71 -6.24
C PRO A 169 -0.43 16.76 -6.62
N PHE A 170 -1.39 17.01 -5.73
CA PHE A 170 -2.46 17.99 -5.91
C PHE A 170 -3.38 17.70 -7.12
N LYS A 171 -3.55 16.41 -7.46
CA LYS A 171 -4.45 15.90 -8.50
C LYS A 171 -5.50 14.93 -7.95
N GLU A 172 -5.91 15.13 -6.70
CA GLU A 172 -6.92 14.32 -6.02
C GLU A 172 -8.24 14.29 -6.79
N GLU A 173 -8.61 15.39 -7.45
CA GLU A 173 -9.83 15.47 -8.28
C GLU A 173 -9.83 14.41 -9.37
N LYS A 174 -8.66 14.12 -9.95
CA LYS A 174 -8.55 13.19 -11.08
C LYS A 174 -8.69 11.75 -10.64
N ILE A 175 -8.01 11.37 -9.55
CA ILE A 175 -8.09 10.01 -9.00
C ILE A 175 -9.48 9.73 -8.43
N LEU A 176 -10.10 10.71 -7.77
CA LEU A 176 -11.46 10.58 -7.23
C LEU A 176 -12.50 10.51 -8.35
N SER A 177 -12.32 11.27 -9.45
CA SER A 177 -13.24 11.18 -10.60
C SER A 177 -13.19 9.81 -11.27
N LEU A 178 -12.01 9.22 -11.41
CA LEU A 178 -11.86 7.87 -11.96
C LEU A 178 -12.49 6.83 -11.02
N ALA A 179 -12.21 6.93 -9.73
CA ALA A 179 -12.79 6.06 -8.71
C ALA A 179 -14.32 6.09 -8.73
N TYR A 180 -14.90 7.30 -8.69
CA TYR A 180 -16.35 7.49 -8.75
C TYR A 180 -16.97 6.92 -10.02
N LYS A 181 -16.36 7.17 -11.19
CA LYS A 181 -16.85 6.63 -12.46
C LYS A 181 -16.90 5.11 -12.43
N TYR A 182 -15.87 4.45 -11.91
CA TYR A 182 -15.86 3.00 -11.77
C TYR A 182 -16.95 2.53 -10.80
N GLU A 183 -17.07 3.16 -9.63
CA GLU A 183 -18.08 2.79 -8.63
C GLU A 183 -19.51 2.86 -9.19
N CYS A 184 -19.82 3.89 -9.99
CA CYS A 184 -21.11 4.04 -10.68
C CYS A 184 -21.36 2.94 -11.72
N VAL A 185 -20.37 2.60 -12.54
CA VAL A 185 -20.52 1.57 -13.59
C VAL A 185 -20.68 0.18 -12.99
N ASN A 186 -19.98 -0.12 -11.90
CA ASN A 186 -19.96 -1.43 -11.26
C ASN A 186 -21.00 -1.60 -10.14
N ASN A 187 -21.86 -0.59 -9.92
CA ASN A 187 -22.85 -0.56 -8.84
C ASN A 187 -22.26 -0.96 -7.48
N SER A 188 -21.09 -0.39 -7.17
CA SER A 188 -20.22 -0.87 -6.09
C SER A 188 -20.88 -0.78 -4.71
N LEU A 189 -21.76 0.22 -4.53
CA LEU A 189 -22.50 0.44 -3.29
C LEU A 189 -23.46 -0.68 -2.92
N GLU A 190 -23.92 -1.49 -3.88
CA GLU A 190 -24.77 -2.66 -3.61
C GLU A 190 -23.94 -3.95 -3.57
N LYS A 191 -22.96 -4.05 -4.46
CA LYS A 191 -22.15 -5.27 -4.68
C LYS A 191 -21.20 -5.60 -3.52
N PHE A 192 -20.69 -4.57 -2.84
CA PHE A 192 -19.68 -4.75 -1.77
C PHE A 192 -20.24 -4.50 -0.36
N VAL A 193 -21.56 -4.50 -0.21
CA VAL A 193 -22.19 -4.42 1.11
C VAL A 193 -21.93 -5.74 1.87
N PRO A 194 -21.28 -5.70 3.05
CA PRO A 194 -21.11 -6.90 3.84
C PRO A 194 -22.48 -7.41 4.29
N PRO A 195 -22.68 -8.74 4.39
CA PRO A 195 -23.89 -9.28 5.00
C PRO A 195 -23.95 -8.81 6.46
N LEU A 196 -24.88 -7.90 6.76
CA LEU A 196 -25.19 -7.51 8.13
C LEU A 196 -26.01 -8.66 8.73
N HIS A 197 -25.34 -9.54 9.47
CA HIS A 197 -25.96 -10.57 10.29
C HIS A 197 -26.18 -10.06 11.73
#